data_AF-A0A7J8GEZ6-F1
#
_entry.id   AF-A0A7J8GEZ6-F1
#
_cell.length_a   1.000
_cell.length_b   1.000
_cell.length_c   1.000
_cell.angle_alpha   90.00
_cell.angle_beta   90.00
_cell.angle_gamma   90.00
#
_symmetry.space_group_name_H-M   'P 1'
#
loop_
_entity.id
_entity.type
_entity.pdbx_description
1 polymer ?
#
loop_
_entity_poly.entity_id
_entity_poly.type
_entity_poly.pdbx_seq_one_letter_code
_entity_poly.pdbx_strand_id
1 'polypeptide(L)'
;MSTHHSFPFDREHRVRSTLKKVFGFDSFKTPLQESATMAVVKGDKDVFVCMPTGAGKSLCYQLPALLTKGITVVVSPLIALIQVQEDVFAALHLKQPVAAFKTPCFRANLFYDVQFKELLFDPYGNLRDFCLKALGQKADKQLSGCGIVYCRTREACEQLAIELSYRGVNAKAYHAGLKASERTLVQNEWMEEKVPVIVATISFGMGVDKANVRFVAHWNIAKSMAGYYQESGRAGRDGKPSWCRLYYSRNDRDQVSFLIRKEIAKLQEKRGNKASDKSALLAFDALVTFCEELG
;
A
#
# COMPACT_ATOMS: atom_id res chain seq x y z
N MET A 1 36.35 35.73 -13.81
CA MET A 1 35.48 35.86 -12.61
C MET A 1 34.05 36.05 -13.10
N SER A 2 33.20 35.04 -12.95
CA SER A 2 31.75 35.24 -13.01
C SER A 2 31.08 34.13 -12.21
N THR A 3 30.91 34.40 -10.91
CA THR A 3 30.20 33.53 -9.97
C THR A 3 28.71 33.71 -10.23
N HIS A 4 28.07 32.74 -10.88
CA HIS A 4 26.62 32.64 -10.94
C HIS A 4 26.07 32.40 -9.51
N HIS A 5 25.81 33.48 -8.78
CA HIS A 5 24.95 33.43 -7.61
C HIS A 5 23.51 33.20 -8.08
N SER A 6 23.10 31.94 -8.11
CA SER A 6 21.67 31.60 -8.16
C SER A 6 21.05 31.97 -6.81
N PHE A 7 20.28 33.06 -6.78
CA PHE A 7 19.56 33.47 -5.59
C PHE A 7 18.61 32.33 -5.12
N PRO A 8 18.50 32.06 -3.80
CA PRO A 8 17.59 31.04 -3.26
C PRO A 8 16.13 31.24 -3.70
N PHE A 9 15.71 32.50 -3.87
CA PHE A 9 14.36 32.92 -4.27
C PHE A 9 13.91 32.38 -5.65
N ASP A 10 14.82 32.19 -6.60
CA ASP A 10 14.46 31.69 -7.94
C ASP A 10 14.07 30.20 -7.89
N ARG A 11 14.73 29.39 -7.06
CA ARG A 11 14.48 27.95 -7.03
C ARG A 11 13.12 27.62 -6.41
N GLU A 12 12.79 28.25 -5.28
CA GLU A 12 11.52 28.00 -4.61
C GLU A 12 10.34 28.46 -5.47
N HIS A 13 10.46 29.62 -6.10
CA HIS A 13 9.46 30.10 -7.06
C HIS A 13 9.31 29.14 -8.25
N ARG A 14 10.43 28.68 -8.83
CA ARG A 14 10.40 27.69 -9.93
C ARG A 14 9.74 26.38 -9.50
N VAL A 15 10.03 25.89 -8.31
CA VAL A 15 9.39 24.68 -7.74
C VAL A 15 7.88 24.86 -7.63
N ARG A 16 7.41 25.94 -6.99
CA ARG A 16 5.97 26.22 -6.82
C ARG A 16 5.28 26.44 -8.17
N SER A 17 5.93 27.15 -9.10
CA SER A 17 5.37 27.40 -10.43
C SER A 17 5.23 26.12 -11.26
N THR A 18 6.22 25.23 -11.24
CA THR A 18 6.17 23.92 -11.93
C THR A 18 5.17 22.99 -11.28
N LEU A 19 5.06 23.02 -9.94
CA LEU A 19 4.06 22.26 -9.18
C LEU A 19 2.64 22.58 -9.69
N LYS A 20 2.30 23.87 -9.77
CA LYS A 20 0.99 24.31 -10.25
C LYS A 20 0.82 24.09 -11.76
N LYS A 21 1.81 24.45 -12.56
CA LYS A 21 1.72 24.42 -14.03
C LYS A 21 1.66 23.00 -14.60
N VAL A 22 2.43 22.06 -14.05
CA VAL A 22 2.56 20.70 -14.61
C VAL A 22 1.69 19.70 -13.86
N PHE A 23 1.65 19.78 -12.53
CA PHE A 23 0.92 18.81 -11.70
C PHE A 23 -0.45 19.32 -11.22
N GLY A 24 -0.77 20.61 -11.43
CA GLY A 24 -2.07 21.18 -11.08
C GLY A 24 -2.29 21.37 -9.57
N PHE A 25 -1.24 21.29 -8.74
CA PHE A 25 -1.36 21.43 -7.29
C PHE A 25 -1.01 22.84 -6.84
N ASP A 26 -1.87 23.45 -6.01
CA ASP A 26 -1.60 24.76 -5.42
C ASP A 26 -0.55 24.72 -4.29
N SER A 27 -0.43 23.57 -3.60
CA SER A 27 0.52 23.37 -2.52
C SER A 27 0.99 21.92 -2.42
N PHE A 28 2.11 21.70 -1.72
CA PHE A 28 2.52 20.36 -1.30
C PHE A 28 1.52 19.77 -0.31
N LYS A 29 1.43 18.43 -0.24
CA LYS A 29 0.56 17.74 0.72
C LYS A 29 1.03 17.91 2.16
N THR A 30 2.35 17.96 2.37
CA THR A 30 2.96 18.13 3.69
C THR A 30 4.24 18.99 3.60
N PRO A 31 4.62 19.68 4.70
CA PRO A 31 5.91 20.37 4.77
C PRO A 31 7.11 19.45 4.58
N LEU A 32 6.98 18.17 4.96
CA LEU A 32 8.02 17.16 4.74
C LEU A 32 8.21 16.84 3.25
N GLN A 33 7.12 16.75 2.48
CA GLN A 33 7.18 16.54 1.04
C GLN A 33 7.88 17.72 0.35
N GLU A 34 7.59 18.94 0.76
CA GLU A 34 8.26 20.16 0.28
C GLU A 34 9.75 20.12 0.64
N SER A 35 10.09 19.85 1.90
CA SER A 35 11.47 19.78 2.39
C SER A 35 12.30 18.72 1.64
N ALA A 36 11.73 17.53 1.44
CA ALA A 36 12.37 16.46 0.70
C ALA A 36 12.58 16.84 -0.77
N THR A 37 11.58 17.44 -1.41
CA THR A 37 11.67 17.90 -2.81
C THR A 37 12.73 18.98 -2.96
N MET A 38 12.77 19.96 -2.06
CA MET A 38 13.77 21.03 -2.05
C MET A 38 15.19 20.50 -1.83
N ALA A 39 15.37 19.48 -0.97
CA ALA A 39 16.65 18.82 -0.78
C ALA A 39 17.13 18.14 -2.08
N VAL A 40 16.24 17.46 -2.80
CA VAL A 40 16.57 16.83 -4.10
C VAL A 40 16.88 17.89 -5.17
N VAL A 41 16.11 18.99 -5.23
CA VAL A 41 16.39 20.12 -6.16
C VAL A 41 17.73 20.78 -5.85
N LYS A 42 18.12 20.85 -4.58
CA LYS A 42 19.40 21.42 -4.17
C LYS A 42 20.57 20.57 -4.68
N GLY A 43 20.42 19.25 -4.67
CA GLY A 43 21.37 18.30 -5.27
C GLY A 43 22.75 18.25 -4.60
N ASP A 44 22.87 18.74 -3.36
CA ASP A 44 24.13 18.78 -2.61
C ASP A 44 24.37 17.56 -1.73
N LYS A 45 23.35 16.69 -1.57
CA LYS A 45 23.37 15.51 -0.71
C LYS A 45 22.56 14.38 -1.31
N ASP A 46 22.88 13.16 -0.89
CA ASP A 46 21.97 12.02 -1.08
C ASP A 46 20.76 12.18 -0.14
N VAL A 47 19.58 11.86 -0.67
CA VAL A 47 18.31 12.06 0.02
C VAL A 47 17.60 10.72 0.19
N PHE A 48 17.25 10.39 1.43
CA PHE A 48 16.42 9.24 1.77
C PHE A 48 15.02 9.69 2.16
N VAL A 49 14.00 9.22 1.44
CA VAL A 49 12.60 9.57 1.66
C VAL A 49 11.79 8.33 2.04
N CYS A 50 11.30 8.29 3.28
CA CYS A 50 10.43 7.23 3.78
C CYS A 50 9.06 7.81 4.17
N MET A 51 8.06 7.58 3.32
CA MET A 51 6.68 8.05 3.55
C MET A 51 5.68 6.93 3.20
N PRO A 52 4.45 6.92 3.75
CA PRO A 52 3.43 5.92 3.40
C PRO A 52 2.98 6.02 1.93
N THR A 53 2.34 4.98 1.41
CA THR A 53 1.76 4.98 0.06
C THR A 53 0.66 6.05 -0.04
N GLY A 54 0.61 6.79 -1.15
CA GLY A 54 -0.33 7.93 -1.33
C GLY A 54 0.14 9.26 -0.73
N ALA A 55 1.18 9.26 0.11
CA ALA A 55 1.74 10.47 0.72
C ALA A 55 2.50 11.40 -0.27
N GLY A 56 2.60 11.01 -1.54
CA GLY A 56 3.21 11.84 -2.58
C GLY A 56 4.72 11.70 -2.74
N LYS A 57 5.29 10.54 -2.38
CA LYS A 57 6.71 10.21 -2.62
C LYS A 57 7.17 10.44 -4.05
N SER A 58 6.33 10.12 -5.03
CA SER A 58 6.67 10.25 -6.44
C SER A 58 6.99 11.68 -6.87
N LEU A 59 6.27 12.64 -6.29
CA LEU A 59 6.50 14.06 -6.55
C LEU A 59 7.91 14.51 -6.13
N CYS A 60 8.48 13.90 -5.07
CA CYS A 60 9.80 14.24 -4.56
C CYS A 60 10.96 13.92 -5.52
N TYR A 61 10.75 13.10 -6.55
CA TYR A 61 11.74 12.89 -7.62
C TYR A 61 11.24 13.33 -9.01
N GLN A 62 9.91 13.31 -9.26
CA GLN A 62 9.33 13.76 -10.53
C GLN A 62 9.45 15.27 -10.72
N LEU A 63 9.19 16.06 -9.67
CA LEU A 63 9.25 17.52 -9.77
C LEU A 63 10.71 18.00 -9.96
N PRO A 64 11.70 17.51 -9.21
CA PRO A 64 13.10 17.85 -9.45
C PRO A 64 13.60 17.42 -10.84
N ALA A 65 13.14 16.28 -11.37
CA ALA A 65 13.49 15.80 -12.71
C ALA A 65 13.10 16.78 -13.82
N LEU A 66 12.05 17.58 -13.64
CA LEU A 66 11.62 18.60 -14.60
C LEU A 66 12.40 19.91 -14.46
N LEU A 67 13.06 20.14 -13.32
CA LEU A 67 13.75 21.38 -13.01
C LEU A 67 15.25 21.33 -13.34
N THR A 68 15.83 20.14 -13.36
CA THR A 68 17.25 19.90 -13.66
C THR A 68 17.46 19.68 -15.15
N LYS A 69 18.63 20.10 -15.66
CA LYS A 69 19.05 19.75 -17.01
C LYS A 69 19.63 18.33 -16.98
N GLY A 70 19.05 17.40 -17.72
CA GLY A 70 19.52 16.02 -17.79
C GLY A 70 18.36 15.02 -17.82
N ILE A 71 18.68 13.76 -17.53
CA ILE A 71 17.71 12.66 -17.46
C ILE A 71 17.71 12.12 -16.03
N THR A 72 16.53 11.88 -15.46
CA THR A 72 16.37 11.17 -14.20
C THR A 72 16.09 9.70 -14.45
N VAL A 73 16.90 8.81 -13.88
CA VAL A 73 16.69 7.37 -13.93
C VAL A 73 15.90 6.94 -12.70
N VAL A 74 14.73 6.32 -12.90
CA VAL A 74 13.89 5.81 -11.81
C VAL A 74 13.93 4.29 -11.80
N VAL A 75 14.39 3.72 -10.69
CA VAL A 75 14.42 2.27 -10.48
C VAL A 75 13.29 1.90 -9.52
N SER A 76 12.28 1.17 -10.00
CA SER A 76 11.09 0.81 -9.23
C SER A 76 10.90 -0.71 -9.16
N PRO A 77 11.54 -1.43 -8.21
CA PRO A 77 11.20 -2.82 -7.94
C PRO A 77 9.78 -2.87 -7.32
N LEU A 78 8.95 -3.80 -7.78
CA LEU A 78 7.50 -3.86 -7.48
C LEU A 78 7.16 -4.17 -6.00
N ILE A 79 8.16 -4.30 -5.12
CA ILE A 79 8.03 -4.73 -3.73
C ILE A 79 8.98 -3.90 -2.87
N ALA A 80 8.49 -3.19 -1.86
CA ALA A 80 9.32 -2.48 -0.90
C ALA A 80 8.89 -2.85 0.53
N LEU A 81 9.76 -3.58 1.24
CA LEU A 81 9.61 -4.00 2.63
C LEU A 81 10.04 -2.89 3.61
N ILE A 82 9.57 -2.98 4.86
CA ILE A 82 9.91 -2.02 5.93
C ILE A 82 11.35 -2.22 6.45
N GLN A 83 11.97 -3.38 6.21
CA GLN A 83 13.38 -3.66 6.55
C GLN A 83 14.39 -3.06 5.55
N VAL A 84 13.92 -2.39 4.51
CA VAL A 84 14.74 -1.96 3.37
C VAL A 84 15.64 -0.77 3.71
N GLN A 85 15.43 -0.04 4.81
CA GLN A 85 16.21 1.17 5.05
C GLN A 85 17.70 0.88 5.23
N GLU A 86 18.09 0.03 6.18
CA GLU A 86 19.52 -0.26 6.41
C GLU A 86 20.14 -0.99 5.21
N ASP A 87 19.39 -1.91 4.61
CA ASP A 87 19.78 -2.60 3.38
C ASP A 87 20.01 -1.64 2.21
N VAL A 88 19.18 -0.59 2.06
CA VAL A 88 19.34 0.44 1.03
C VAL A 88 20.55 1.32 1.30
N PHE A 89 20.76 1.72 2.55
CA PHE A 89 21.94 2.51 2.92
C PHE A 89 23.22 1.72 2.63
N ALA A 90 23.24 0.43 2.95
CA ALA A 90 24.36 -0.46 2.69
C ALA A 90 24.54 -0.76 1.19
N ALA A 91 23.46 -1.06 0.46
CA ALA A 91 23.52 -1.45 -0.94
C ALA A 91 23.82 -0.29 -1.89
N LEU A 92 23.27 0.90 -1.62
CA LEU A 92 23.42 2.07 -2.49
C LEU A 92 24.66 2.92 -2.17
N HIS A 93 25.42 2.58 -1.11
CA HIS A 93 26.63 3.30 -0.71
C HIS A 93 26.44 4.82 -0.64
N LEU A 94 25.34 5.26 0.00
CA LEU A 94 24.96 6.67 0.05
C LEU A 94 26.06 7.53 0.71
N LYS A 95 26.37 8.68 0.10
CA LYS A 95 27.40 9.62 0.55
C LYS A 95 26.94 10.37 1.79
N GLN A 96 27.75 10.27 2.85
CA GLN A 96 27.45 10.94 4.11
C GLN A 96 27.80 12.44 4.05
N PRO A 97 26.97 13.32 4.65
CA PRO A 97 25.75 13.02 5.40
C PRO A 97 24.49 12.88 4.50
N VAL A 98 23.68 11.85 4.75
CA VAL A 98 22.40 11.63 4.04
C VAL A 98 21.27 12.46 4.66
N ALA A 99 20.53 13.21 3.85
CA ALA A 99 19.32 13.90 4.30
C ALA A 99 18.14 12.91 4.39
N ALA A 100 17.72 12.56 5.61
CA ALA A 100 16.65 11.58 5.84
C ALA A 100 15.33 12.27 6.22
N PHE A 101 14.27 12.01 5.45
CA PHE A 101 12.92 12.51 5.69
C PHE A 101 11.98 11.34 5.96
N LYS A 102 11.33 11.33 7.13
CA LYS A 102 10.40 10.27 7.55
C LYS A 102 9.04 10.84 7.96
N THR A 103 7.96 10.26 7.44
CA THR A 103 6.59 10.50 7.94
C THR A 103 6.20 9.36 8.88
N PRO A 104 5.51 9.64 10.01
CA PRO A 104 4.95 8.57 10.84
C PRO A 104 4.00 7.67 10.03
N CYS A 105 3.98 6.38 10.39
CA CYS A 105 3.11 5.39 9.76
C CYS A 105 1.64 5.51 10.20
N PHE A 106 1.39 6.18 11.32
CA PHE A 106 0.05 6.33 11.88
C PHE A 106 -0.84 7.23 11.00
N ARG A 107 -2.07 6.78 10.75
CA ARG A 107 -3.10 7.51 10.02
C ARG A 107 -4.37 7.54 10.86
N ALA A 108 -4.68 8.71 11.41
CA ALA A 108 -5.79 8.90 12.35
C ALA A 108 -7.17 8.55 11.79
N ASN A 109 -7.31 8.50 10.46
CA ASN A 109 -8.56 8.16 9.78
C ASN A 109 -8.75 6.64 9.53
N LEU A 110 -7.75 5.81 9.87
CA LEU A 110 -7.81 4.36 9.71
C LEU A 110 -8.08 3.67 11.05
N PHE A 111 -9.15 2.90 11.11
CA PHE A 111 -9.51 2.10 12.27
C PHE A 111 -9.13 0.65 12.04
N TYR A 112 -8.32 0.07 12.93
CA TYR A 112 -7.83 -1.30 12.81
C TYR A 112 -8.56 -2.21 13.81
N ASP A 113 -9.09 -3.34 13.33
CA ASP A 113 -9.66 -4.38 14.19
C ASP A 113 -9.32 -5.80 13.68
N VAL A 114 -9.26 -6.74 14.61
CA VAL A 114 -9.00 -8.17 14.33
C VAL A 114 -10.22 -8.98 14.73
N GLN A 115 -10.71 -9.83 13.84
CA GLN A 115 -11.83 -10.74 14.06
C GLN A 115 -11.35 -12.19 13.95
N PHE A 116 -11.66 -13.02 14.93
CA PHE A 116 -11.27 -14.43 14.93
C PHE A 116 -12.33 -15.27 14.22
N LYS A 117 -12.04 -15.78 13.02
CA LYS A 117 -12.99 -16.57 12.21
C LYS A 117 -13.55 -17.78 12.96
N GLU A 118 -12.72 -18.43 13.76
CA GLU A 118 -13.07 -19.62 14.54
C GLU A 118 -14.14 -19.35 15.60
N LEU A 119 -14.36 -18.08 15.96
CA LEU A 119 -15.36 -17.65 16.94
C LEU A 119 -16.63 -17.08 16.28
N LEU A 120 -16.66 -16.97 14.95
CA LEU A 120 -17.79 -16.42 14.21
C LEU A 120 -18.73 -17.54 13.77
N PHE A 121 -20.02 -17.41 14.12
CA PHE A 121 -21.07 -18.34 13.67
C PHE A 121 -21.30 -18.27 12.14
N ASP A 122 -21.38 -17.06 11.59
CA ASP A 122 -21.45 -16.81 10.14
C ASP A 122 -20.35 -15.80 9.73
N PRO A 123 -19.14 -16.29 9.38
CA PRO A 123 -18.04 -15.43 8.94
C PRO A 123 -18.37 -14.60 7.69
N TYR A 124 -19.16 -15.14 6.76
CA TYR A 124 -19.54 -14.44 5.53
C TYR A 124 -20.57 -13.34 5.80
N GLY A 125 -21.54 -13.61 6.68
CA GLY A 125 -22.47 -12.61 7.19
C GLY A 125 -21.76 -11.46 7.91
N ASN A 126 -20.80 -11.79 8.79
CA ASN A 126 -19.99 -10.77 9.49
C ASN A 126 -19.21 -9.88 8.51
N LEU A 127 -18.61 -10.46 7.47
CA LEU A 127 -17.92 -9.71 6.42
C LEU A 127 -18.88 -8.83 5.63
N ARG A 128 -20.05 -9.34 5.26
CA ARG A 128 -21.09 -8.56 4.56
C ARG A 128 -21.54 -7.36 5.38
N ASP A 129 -21.79 -7.54 6.67
CA ASP A 129 -22.22 -6.46 7.56
C ASP A 129 -21.14 -5.40 7.74
N PHE A 130 -19.87 -5.83 7.85
CA PHE A 130 -18.72 -4.93 7.84
C PHE A 130 -18.65 -4.11 6.54
N CYS A 131 -18.77 -4.76 5.38
CA CYS A 131 -18.75 -4.09 4.08
C CYS A 131 -19.86 -3.03 3.98
N LEU A 132 -21.10 -3.37 4.34
CA LEU A 132 -22.23 -2.44 4.29
C LEU A 132 -22.06 -1.26 5.24
N LYS A 133 -21.62 -1.52 6.48
CA LYS A 133 -21.36 -0.48 7.47
C LYS A 133 -20.29 0.50 6.98
N ALA A 134 -19.21 -0.02 6.40
CA ALA A 134 -18.10 0.81 5.94
C ALA A 134 -18.44 1.62 4.67
N LEU A 135 -19.19 1.03 3.73
CA LEU A 135 -19.62 1.75 2.52
C LEU A 135 -20.68 2.80 2.81
N GLY A 136 -21.44 2.64 3.90
CA GLY A 136 -22.55 3.52 4.28
C GLY A 136 -23.68 3.55 3.24
N GLN A 137 -24.75 4.28 3.54
CA GLN A 137 -25.84 4.57 2.60
C GLN A 137 -25.87 6.09 2.35
N LYS A 138 -25.79 6.54 1.08
CA LYS A 138 -26.14 7.93 0.75
C LYS A 138 -27.67 8.09 0.76
N ALA A 139 -28.13 9.33 0.90
CA ALA A 139 -29.54 9.72 0.85
C ALA A 139 -30.27 9.18 -0.41
N ASP A 140 -29.57 9.01 -1.53
CA ASP A 140 -30.10 8.46 -2.80
C ASP A 140 -29.89 6.93 -2.98
N LYS A 141 -29.74 6.16 -1.90
CA LYS A 141 -29.46 4.70 -1.94
C LYS A 141 -28.15 4.28 -2.65
N GLN A 142 -27.31 5.22 -3.06
CA GLN A 142 -26.00 4.91 -3.64
C GLN A 142 -24.95 4.70 -2.54
N LEU A 143 -24.11 3.67 -2.68
CA LEU A 143 -23.04 3.38 -1.72
C LEU A 143 -21.99 4.51 -1.71
N SER A 144 -21.45 4.83 -0.54
CA SER A 144 -20.53 5.97 -0.36
C SER A 144 -19.05 5.55 -0.44
N GLY A 145 -18.65 5.00 -1.58
CA GLY A 145 -17.25 4.69 -1.93
C GLY A 145 -17.04 3.23 -2.30
N CYS A 146 -15.78 2.79 -2.23
CA CYS A 146 -15.40 1.42 -2.61
C CYS A 146 -14.64 0.71 -1.49
N GLY A 147 -14.53 -0.61 -1.59
CA GLY A 147 -13.77 -1.44 -0.66
C GLY A 147 -12.97 -2.53 -1.34
N ILE A 148 -11.99 -3.06 -0.61
CA ILE A 148 -11.11 -4.14 -1.05
C ILE A 148 -11.18 -5.28 -0.03
N VAL A 149 -11.33 -6.51 -0.50
CA VAL A 149 -11.22 -7.72 0.33
C VAL A 149 -10.03 -8.56 -0.17
N TYR A 150 -8.95 -8.61 0.59
CA TYR A 150 -7.77 -9.41 0.27
C TYR A 150 -7.91 -10.87 0.69
N CYS A 151 -7.59 -11.78 -0.23
CA CYS A 151 -7.59 -13.22 -0.02
C CYS A 151 -6.26 -13.83 -0.47
N ARG A 152 -5.93 -15.02 0.03
CA ARG A 152 -4.68 -15.70 -0.29
C ARG A 152 -4.70 -16.36 -1.67
N THR A 153 -5.77 -17.09 -1.99
CA THR A 153 -5.87 -17.92 -3.20
C THR A 153 -6.84 -17.31 -4.21
N ARG A 154 -6.73 -17.74 -5.46
CA ARG A 154 -7.60 -17.27 -6.55
C ARG A 154 -9.02 -17.76 -6.34
N GLU A 155 -9.13 -19.02 -5.96
CA GLU A 155 -10.38 -19.72 -5.67
C GLU A 155 -11.13 -19.05 -4.51
N ALA A 156 -10.40 -18.62 -3.47
CA ALA A 156 -11.00 -17.88 -2.36
C ALA A 156 -11.57 -16.53 -2.81
N CYS A 157 -10.90 -15.81 -3.72
CA CYS A 157 -11.42 -14.56 -4.26
C CYS A 157 -12.73 -14.77 -5.02
N GLU A 158 -12.79 -15.78 -5.88
CA GLU A 158 -14.00 -16.13 -6.65
C GLU A 158 -15.15 -16.50 -5.71
N GLN A 159 -14.90 -17.40 -4.75
CA GLN A 159 -15.91 -17.83 -3.79
C GLN A 159 -16.45 -16.65 -2.96
N LEU A 160 -15.58 -15.79 -2.44
CA LEU A 160 -16.00 -14.63 -1.64
C LEU A 160 -16.74 -13.57 -2.45
N ALA A 161 -16.36 -13.35 -3.71
CA ALA A 161 -17.07 -12.42 -4.58
C ALA A 161 -18.51 -12.89 -4.83
N ILE A 162 -18.71 -14.20 -5.04
CA ILE A 162 -20.02 -14.82 -5.19
C ILE A 162 -20.82 -14.70 -3.88
N GLU A 163 -20.24 -15.09 -2.74
CA GLU A 163 -20.91 -15.04 -1.43
C GLU A 163 -21.35 -13.63 -1.04
N LEU A 164 -20.49 -12.62 -1.23
CA LEU A 164 -20.83 -11.23 -0.95
C LEU A 164 -21.95 -10.75 -1.87
N SER A 165 -21.87 -11.05 -3.16
CA SER A 165 -22.89 -10.65 -4.14
C SER A 165 -24.24 -11.29 -3.86
N TYR A 166 -24.25 -12.59 -3.53
CA TYR A 166 -25.46 -13.31 -3.11
C TYR A 166 -26.09 -12.69 -1.86
N ARG A 167 -25.27 -12.17 -0.94
CA ARG A 167 -25.71 -11.52 0.32
C ARG A 167 -25.96 -10.02 0.18
N GLY A 168 -26.02 -9.50 -1.05
CA GLY A 168 -26.44 -8.13 -1.38
C GLY A 168 -25.30 -7.09 -1.43
N VAL A 169 -24.04 -7.51 -1.43
CA VAL A 169 -22.87 -6.63 -1.62
C VAL A 169 -22.24 -6.94 -2.98
N ASN A 170 -22.52 -6.11 -3.98
CA ASN A 170 -21.98 -6.31 -5.33
C ASN A 170 -20.45 -6.33 -5.31
N ALA A 171 -19.86 -7.49 -5.60
CA ALA A 171 -18.44 -7.73 -5.52
C ALA A 171 -17.93 -8.54 -6.72
N LYS A 172 -16.73 -8.21 -7.21
CA LYS A 172 -16.05 -8.99 -8.26
C LYS A 172 -14.68 -9.48 -7.83
N ALA A 173 -14.30 -10.67 -8.29
CA ALA A 173 -12.98 -11.23 -8.06
C ALA A 173 -11.92 -10.57 -8.94
N TYR A 174 -10.69 -10.46 -8.42
CA TYR A 174 -9.52 -10.01 -9.16
C TYR A 174 -8.27 -10.81 -8.79
N HIS A 175 -7.69 -11.48 -9.77
CA HIS A 175 -6.42 -12.16 -9.58
C HIS A 175 -5.67 -12.39 -10.89
N ALA A 176 -4.38 -12.76 -10.78
CA ALA A 176 -3.51 -13.04 -11.92
C ALA A 176 -3.99 -14.17 -12.85
N GLY A 177 -4.92 -15.03 -12.41
CA GLY A 177 -5.54 -16.06 -13.25
C GLY A 177 -6.57 -15.54 -14.26
N LEU A 178 -7.11 -14.32 -14.08
CA LEU A 178 -8.06 -13.72 -15.03
C LEU A 178 -7.35 -13.30 -16.31
N LYS A 179 -8.08 -13.24 -17.42
CA LYS A 179 -7.54 -12.72 -18.69
C LYS A 179 -7.13 -11.25 -18.53
N ALA A 180 -6.14 -10.79 -19.28
CA ALA A 180 -5.66 -9.40 -19.17
C ALA A 180 -6.77 -8.36 -19.46
N SER A 181 -7.61 -8.64 -20.45
CA SER A 181 -8.79 -7.82 -20.78
C SER A 181 -9.79 -7.77 -19.63
N GLU A 182 -10.05 -8.92 -19.00
CA GLU A 182 -10.96 -9.05 -17.87
C GLU A 182 -10.45 -8.35 -16.61
N ARG A 183 -9.15 -8.47 -16.30
CA ARG A 183 -8.53 -7.69 -15.21
C ARG A 183 -8.72 -6.20 -15.42
N THR A 184 -8.50 -5.73 -16.65
CA THR A 184 -8.66 -4.31 -16.99
C THR A 184 -10.12 -3.88 -16.85
N LEU A 185 -11.06 -4.70 -17.32
CA LEU A 185 -12.49 -4.44 -17.19
C LEU A 185 -12.93 -4.33 -15.72
N VAL A 186 -12.61 -5.34 -14.90
CA VAL A 186 -12.99 -5.37 -13.47
C VAL A 186 -12.36 -4.19 -12.71
N GLN A 187 -11.09 -3.88 -13.00
CA GLN A 187 -10.44 -2.72 -12.40
C GLN A 187 -11.15 -1.41 -12.78
N ASN A 188 -11.52 -1.24 -14.05
CA ASN A 188 -12.21 -0.03 -14.51
C ASN A 188 -13.61 0.10 -13.90
N GLU A 189 -14.39 -0.98 -13.86
CA GLU A 189 -15.71 -0.99 -13.22
C GLU A 189 -15.66 -0.64 -11.73
N TRP A 190 -14.60 -1.05 -11.02
CA TRP A 190 -14.37 -0.67 -9.63
C TRP A 190 -13.94 0.79 -9.49
N MET A 191 -13.10 1.30 -10.40
CA MET A 191 -12.69 2.70 -10.43
C MET A 191 -13.90 3.64 -10.67
N GLU A 192 -14.81 3.23 -11.56
CA GLU A 192 -16.06 3.91 -11.90
C GLU A 192 -17.20 3.65 -10.90
N GLU A 193 -16.97 2.85 -9.85
CA GLU A 193 -17.94 2.56 -8.78
C GLU A 193 -19.18 1.77 -9.24
N LYS A 194 -19.13 1.18 -10.43
CA LYS A 194 -20.14 0.20 -10.90
C LYS A 194 -20.11 -1.06 -10.05
N VAL A 195 -18.91 -1.44 -9.59
CA VAL A 195 -18.69 -2.53 -8.64
C VAL A 195 -18.02 -1.94 -7.39
N PRO A 196 -18.75 -1.80 -6.26
CA PRO A 196 -18.22 -1.12 -5.08
C PRO A 196 -17.16 -1.94 -4.34
N VAL A 197 -17.17 -3.27 -4.44
CA VAL A 197 -16.23 -4.15 -3.72
C VAL A 197 -15.42 -4.99 -4.69
N ILE A 198 -14.11 -4.99 -4.52
CA ILE A 198 -13.21 -5.89 -5.25
C ILE A 198 -12.60 -6.89 -4.29
N VAL A 199 -12.71 -8.17 -4.62
CA VAL A 199 -12.16 -9.28 -3.85
C VAL A 199 -10.91 -9.77 -4.56
N ALA A 200 -9.74 -9.61 -3.97
CA ALA A 200 -8.50 -9.76 -4.71
C ALA A 200 -7.39 -10.49 -3.98
N THR A 201 -6.46 -11.06 -4.74
CA THR A 201 -5.15 -11.44 -4.23
C THR A 201 -4.21 -10.24 -4.19
N ILE A 202 -3.00 -10.41 -3.64
CA ILE A 202 -1.93 -9.39 -3.63
C ILE A 202 -1.58 -8.81 -5.02
N SER A 203 -1.99 -9.48 -6.10
CA SER A 203 -1.84 -8.98 -7.47
C SER A 203 -2.63 -7.67 -7.72
N PHE A 204 -3.67 -7.40 -6.93
CA PHE A 204 -4.37 -6.12 -6.94
C PHE A 204 -3.69 -5.12 -6.01
N GLY A 205 -2.65 -4.45 -6.51
CA GLY A 205 -1.92 -3.50 -5.69
C GLY A 205 -1.02 -2.53 -6.42
N MET A 206 -0.59 -2.87 -7.63
CA MET A 206 0.18 -1.96 -8.48
C MET A 206 -0.79 -0.99 -9.17
N GLY A 207 -0.52 0.31 -9.09
CA GLY A 207 -1.29 1.34 -9.80
C GLY A 207 -2.67 1.68 -9.21
N VAL A 208 -3.13 0.96 -8.18
CA VAL A 208 -4.39 1.28 -7.51
C VAL A 208 -4.19 2.50 -6.59
N ASP A 209 -4.61 3.66 -7.09
CA ASP A 209 -4.69 4.93 -6.36
C ASP A 209 -6.10 5.53 -6.47
N LYS A 210 -7.04 4.93 -5.72
CA LYS A 210 -8.40 5.47 -5.56
C LYS A 210 -8.50 6.13 -4.19
N ALA A 211 -8.89 7.40 -4.17
CA ALA A 211 -8.91 8.19 -2.93
C ALA A 211 -9.95 7.67 -1.92
N ASN A 212 -11.09 7.21 -2.43
CA ASN A 212 -12.29 6.95 -1.66
C ASN A 212 -12.53 5.47 -1.30
N VAL A 213 -11.46 4.77 -0.88
CA VAL A 213 -11.54 3.40 -0.37
C VAL A 213 -11.95 3.41 1.12
N ARG A 214 -13.16 2.95 1.42
CA ARG A 214 -13.78 2.96 2.75
C ARG A 214 -13.38 1.81 3.64
N PHE A 215 -13.02 0.68 3.07
CA PHE A 215 -12.46 -0.40 3.85
C PHE A 215 -11.44 -1.21 3.07
N VAL A 216 -10.53 -1.81 3.82
CA VAL A 216 -9.70 -2.93 3.38
C VAL A 216 -9.87 -4.05 4.39
N ALA A 217 -10.42 -5.18 3.96
CA ALA A 217 -10.55 -6.38 4.78
C ALA A 217 -9.57 -7.44 4.31
N HIS A 218 -8.91 -8.12 5.23
CA HIS A 218 -8.07 -9.27 4.95
C HIS A 218 -8.81 -10.52 5.37
N TRP A 219 -9.35 -11.25 4.38
CA TRP A 219 -9.97 -12.55 4.65
C TRP A 219 -8.93 -13.57 5.09
N ASN A 220 -7.72 -13.56 4.55
CA ASN A 220 -6.63 -14.40 5.04
C ASN A 220 -5.49 -13.53 5.55
N ILE A 221 -4.77 -14.04 6.56
CA ILE A 221 -3.58 -13.36 7.10
C ILE A 221 -2.53 -13.13 5.99
N ALA A 222 -1.95 -11.92 5.95
CA ALA A 222 -0.92 -11.57 5.00
C ALA A 222 0.39 -12.32 5.29
N LYS A 223 1.31 -12.36 4.31
CA LYS A 223 2.62 -13.03 4.47
C LYS A 223 3.58 -12.28 5.40
N SER A 224 3.32 -11.02 5.72
CA SER A 224 4.15 -10.22 6.62
C SER A 224 3.41 -9.00 7.15
N MET A 225 3.87 -8.48 8.29
CA MET A 225 3.37 -7.22 8.85
C MET A 225 3.55 -6.03 7.89
N ALA A 226 4.68 -5.99 7.17
CA ALA A 226 4.94 -4.96 6.17
C ALA A 226 3.96 -5.02 4.99
N GLY A 227 3.66 -6.24 4.50
CA GLY A 227 2.64 -6.45 3.47
C GLY A 227 1.26 -6.01 3.93
N TYR A 228 0.85 -6.44 5.13
CA TYR A 228 -0.42 -6.05 5.73
C TYR A 228 -0.57 -4.52 5.84
N TYR A 229 0.47 -3.82 6.32
CA TYR A 229 0.48 -2.37 6.40
C TYR A 229 0.35 -1.70 5.02
N GLN A 230 1.07 -2.20 4.01
CA GLN A 230 0.99 -1.67 2.65
C GLN A 230 -0.40 -1.87 2.01
N GLU A 231 -0.99 -3.03 2.24
CA GLU A 231 -2.31 -3.43 1.72
C GLU A 231 -3.44 -2.65 2.40
N SER A 232 -3.48 -2.67 3.74
CA SER A 232 -4.46 -1.93 4.54
C SER A 232 -4.37 -0.41 4.32
N GLY A 233 -3.15 0.12 4.14
CA GLY A 233 -2.89 1.53 3.83
C GLY A 233 -3.46 2.04 2.50
N ARG A 234 -4.11 1.18 1.70
CA ARG A 234 -4.90 1.61 0.53
C ARG A 234 -6.20 2.30 0.92
N ALA A 235 -6.72 2.03 2.12
CA ALA A 235 -7.89 2.69 2.65
C ALA A 235 -7.67 4.20 2.86
N GLY A 236 -8.75 4.98 2.72
CA GLY A 236 -8.90 6.33 3.27
C GLY A 236 -7.90 7.37 2.77
N ARG A 237 -7.44 7.29 1.53
CA ARG A 237 -6.44 8.23 0.98
C ARG A 237 -6.96 9.67 0.84
N ASP A 238 -8.28 9.83 0.82
CA ASP A 238 -9.01 11.10 0.96
C ASP A 238 -9.03 11.67 2.39
N GLY A 239 -8.44 10.97 3.37
CA GLY A 239 -8.42 11.37 4.78
C GLY A 239 -9.74 11.13 5.53
N LYS A 240 -10.77 10.58 4.88
CA LYS A 240 -12.05 10.26 5.52
C LYS A 240 -11.95 8.98 6.35
N PRO A 241 -12.85 8.78 7.34
CA PRO A 241 -12.93 7.54 8.10
C PRO A 241 -12.97 6.31 7.19
N SER A 242 -12.08 5.35 7.46
CA SER A 242 -12.02 4.07 6.78
C SER A 242 -11.57 2.96 7.72
N TRP A 243 -11.98 1.72 7.45
CA TRP A 243 -11.77 0.58 8.35
C TRP A 243 -10.87 -0.50 7.74
N CYS A 244 -9.97 -1.03 8.56
CA CYS A 244 -9.00 -2.06 8.23
C CYS A 244 -9.26 -3.27 9.13
N ARG A 245 -9.85 -4.34 8.58
CA ARG A 245 -10.19 -5.53 9.36
C ARG A 245 -9.34 -6.73 8.95
N LEU A 246 -8.77 -7.44 9.92
CA LEU A 246 -8.08 -8.71 9.67
C LEU A 246 -8.91 -9.87 10.23
N TYR A 247 -9.28 -10.82 9.38
CA TYR A 247 -9.90 -12.08 9.80
C TYR A 247 -8.83 -13.13 10.08
N TYR A 248 -8.64 -13.44 11.36
CA TYR A 248 -7.61 -14.35 11.84
C TYR A 248 -8.17 -15.76 12.08
N SER A 249 -7.40 -16.79 11.70
CA SER A 249 -7.64 -18.19 12.07
C SER A 249 -6.29 -18.88 12.19
N ARG A 250 -6.18 -19.79 13.15
CA ARG A 250 -5.01 -20.63 13.36
C ARG A 250 -4.76 -21.53 12.15
N ASN A 251 -5.81 -22.06 11.53
CA ASN A 251 -5.70 -22.84 10.31
C ASN A 251 -5.11 -22.02 9.14
N ASP A 252 -5.57 -20.77 8.96
CA ASP A 252 -5.03 -19.88 7.93
C ASP A 252 -3.57 -19.53 8.21
N ARG A 253 -3.22 -19.25 9.48
CA ARG A 253 -1.83 -19.03 9.91
C ARG A 253 -0.95 -20.20 9.56
N ASP A 254 -1.35 -21.42 9.93
CA ASP A 254 -0.52 -22.61 9.78
C ASP A 254 -0.30 -22.95 8.30
N GLN A 255 -1.33 -22.75 7.46
CA GLN A 255 -1.21 -22.85 6.01
C GLN A 255 -0.19 -21.86 5.43
N VAL A 256 -0.21 -20.60 5.87
CA VAL A 256 0.75 -19.58 5.40
C VAL A 256 2.16 -19.87 5.91
N SER A 257 2.30 -20.25 7.18
CA SER A 257 3.58 -20.64 7.79
C SER A 257 4.23 -21.81 7.04
N PHE A 258 3.44 -22.85 6.70
CA PHE A 258 3.91 -23.97 5.91
C PHE A 258 4.43 -23.54 4.53
N LEU A 259 3.70 -22.67 3.83
CA LEU A 259 4.12 -22.17 2.52
C LEU A 259 5.40 -21.34 2.60
N ILE A 260 5.54 -20.48 3.60
CA ILE A 260 6.76 -19.69 3.82
C ILE A 260 7.96 -20.61 4.08
N ARG A 261 7.80 -21.62 4.95
CA ARG A 261 8.85 -22.61 5.23
C ARG A 261 9.24 -23.41 3.98
N LYS A 262 8.26 -23.79 3.16
CA LYS A 262 8.50 -24.49 1.89
C LYS A 262 9.23 -23.61 0.86
N GLU A 263 8.90 -22.32 0.79
CA GLU A 263 9.61 -21.35 -0.05
C GLU A 263 11.06 -21.18 0.41
N ILE A 264 11.30 -21.08 1.73
CA ILE A 264 12.64 -20.99 2.32
C ILE A 264 13.47 -22.25 2.02
N ALA A 265 12.92 -23.45 2.26
CA ALA A 265 13.63 -24.70 2.01
C ALA A 265 14.09 -24.83 0.55
N LYS A 266 13.22 -24.48 -0.41
CA LYS A 266 13.58 -24.44 -1.83
C LYS A 266 14.68 -23.44 -2.18
N LEU A 267 14.73 -22.30 -1.47
CA LEU A 267 15.81 -21.33 -1.65
C LEU A 267 17.12 -21.86 -1.07
N GLN A 268 17.07 -22.49 0.10
CA GLN A 268 18.22 -23.08 0.77
C GLN A 268 18.84 -24.21 -0.06
N GLU A 269 18.02 -25.05 -0.69
CA GLU A 269 18.48 -26.08 -1.65
C GLU A 269 19.29 -25.48 -2.82
N LYS A 270 18.98 -24.24 -3.25
CA LYS A 270 19.63 -23.60 -4.40
C LYS A 270 20.84 -22.76 -4.05
N ARG A 271 20.84 -22.07 -2.91
CA ARG A 271 21.85 -21.03 -2.57
C ARG A 271 22.51 -21.22 -1.21
N GLY A 272 22.21 -22.32 -0.51
CA GLY A 272 22.61 -22.54 0.87
C GLY A 272 21.85 -21.64 1.86
N ASN A 273 22.13 -21.83 3.15
CA ASN A 273 21.50 -21.07 4.23
C ASN A 273 21.99 -19.62 4.28
N LYS A 274 21.07 -18.65 4.29
CA LYS A 274 21.39 -17.24 4.48
C LYS A 274 20.65 -16.65 5.67
N ALA A 275 21.23 -15.63 6.30
CA ALA A 275 20.58 -14.88 7.38
C ALA A 275 19.24 -14.26 6.94
N SER A 276 19.12 -13.87 5.66
CA SER A 276 17.88 -13.36 5.04
C SER A 276 16.71 -14.36 5.10
N ASP A 277 16.98 -15.67 5.18
CA ASP A 277 15.93 -16.69 5.20
C ASP A 277 15.12 -16.64 6.51
N LYS A 278 15.76 -16.25 7.62
CA LYS A 278 15.08 -16.04 8.91
C LYS A 278 14.18 -14.81 8.90
N SER A 279 14.51 -13.80 8.08
CA SER A 279 13.78 -12.53 8.05
C SER A 279 12.34 -12.70 7.57
N ALA A 280 12.09 -13.62 6.64
CA ALA A 280 10.74 -13.90 6.13
C ALA A 280 9.82 -14.50 7.21
N LEU A 281 10.33 -15.44 8.02
CA LEU A 281 9.58 -16.01 9.13
C LEU A 281 9.33 -14.96 10.22
N LEU A 282 10.37 -14.21 10.61
CA LEU A 282 10.23 -13.13 11.60
C LEU A 282 9.19 -12.08 11.16
N ALA A 283 9.16 -11.74 9.86
CA ALA A 283 8.19 -10.78 9.33
C ALA A 283 6.74 -11.31 9.36
N PHE A 284 6.55 -12.62 9.24
CA PHE A 284 5.25 -13.27 9.38
C PHE A 284 4.85 -13.42 10.85
N ASP A 285 5.77 -13.88 11.70
CA ASP A 285 5.56 -14.05 13.14
C ASP A 285 5.15 -12.72 13.78
N ALA A 286 5.75 -11.58 13.37
CA ALA A 286 5.34 -10.27 13.82
C ALA A 286 3.85 -9.94 13.55
N LEU A 287 3.28 -10.42 12.44
CA LEU A 287 1.85 -10.24 12.14
C LEU A 287 0.98 -11.23 12.92
N VAL A 288 1.47 -12.45 13.17
CA VAL A 288 0.79 -13.43 14.03
C VAL A 288 0.69 -12.88 15.44
N THR A 289 1.80 -12.39 15.99
CA THR A 289 1.87 -11.71 17.29
C THR A 289 0.91 -10.53 17.36
N PHE A 290 0.85 -9.69 16.33
CA PHE A 290 -0.12 -8.59 16.25
C PHE A 290 -1.58 -9.05 16.38
N CYS A 291 -1.91 -10.27 15.96
CA CYS A 291 -3.27 -10.80 16.07
C CYS A 291 -3.53 -11.51 17.41
N GLU A 292 -2.52 -12.15 17.99
CA GLU A 292 -2.67 -13.00 19.19
C GLU A 292 -2.33 -12.29 20.51
N GLU A 293 -1.52 -11.23 20.49
CA GLU A 293 -1.23 -10.44 21.69
C GLU A 293 -2.35 -9.44 22.00
N LEU A 294 -2.66 -9.30 23.29
CA LEU A 294 -3.57 -8.28 23.79
C LEU A 294 -2.88 -6.91 23.68
N GLY A 295 -3.49 -5.99 22.95
CA GLY A 295 -3.07 -4.59 22.87
C GLY A 295 -3.46 -3.77 24.09
#